data_AF-A0A2E7MM45-F1
#
_entry.id   AF-A0A2E7MM45-F1
#
_cell.length_a   1.000
_cell.length_b   1.000
_cell.length_c   1.000
_cell.angle_alpha   90.00
_cell.angle_beta   90.00
_cell.angle_gamma   90.00
#
_symmetry.space_group_name_H-M   'P 1'
#
loop_
_entity.id
_entity.type
_entity.pdbx_description
1 polymer ?
#
loop_
_entity_poly.entity_id
_entity_poly.type
_entity_poly.pdbx_seq_one_letter_code
_entity_poly.pdbx_strand_id
1 'polypeptide(L)'
;MAYGYLGYPDQALESSHQALTLAQELSHPHSLALAGVWAAWLHQFRREEWTSKERAEAAINLCTEQGFPLWLAMGTILSGWALTAEGKAKEGISQMRKGLSDLRATGAGL
;
A
#
# COMPACT_ATOMS: atom_id res chain seq x y z
N MET A 1 16.90 7.48 -2.63
CA MET A 1 16.75 8.95 -2.74
C MET A 1 15.29 9.29 -2.94
N ALA A 2 14.80 10.32 -2.26
CA ALA A 2 13.38 10.61 -2.02
C ALA A 2 12.74 11.42 -3.16
N TYR A 3 12.23 10.74 -4.20
CA TYR A 3 11.56 11.41 -5.32
C TYR A 3 10.11 11.82 -5.04
N GLY A 4 9.45 11.21 -4.05
CA GLY A 4 8.03 11.46 -3.74
C GLY A 4 7.72 12.87 -3.21
N TYR A 5 8.71 13.60 -2.69
CA TYR A 5 8.50 14.94 -2.11
C TYR A 5 8.74 16.10 -3.10
N LEU A 6 9.15 15.82 -4.35
CA LEU A 6 9.54 16.85 -5.34
C LEU A 6 8.52 17.07 -6.47
N GLY A 7 7.37 16.40 -6.47
CA GLY A 7 6.32 16.63 -7.47
C GLY A 7 6.56 15.96 -8.83
N TYR A 8 7.35 14.86 -8.87
CA TYR A 8 7.54 14.02 -10.05
C TYR A 8 6.85 12.66 -9.89
N PRO A 9 5.51 12.60 -9.99
CA PRO A 9 4.73 11.39 -9.74
C PRO A 9 5.06 10.25 -10.71
N ASP A 10 5.50 10.56 -11.93
CA ASP A 10 5.87 9.55 -12.93
C ASP A 10 7.23 8.88 -12.60
N GLN A 11 8.21 9.65 -12.13
CA GLN A 11 9.51 9.10 -11.73
C GLN A 11 9.42 8.28 -10.44
N ALA A 12 8.51 8.65 -9.54
CA ALA A 12 8.19 7.84 -8.36
C ALA A 12 7.54 6.50 -8.75
N LEU A 13 6.68 6.51 -9.78
CA LEU A 13 6.06 5.31 -10.34
C LEU A 13 7.09 4.40 -11.00
N GLU A 14 7.96 4.95 -11.84
CA GLU A 14 9.02 4.18 -12.50
C GLU A 14 10.01 3.58 -11.47
N SER A 15 10.38 4.35 -10.44
CA SER A 15 11.20 3.86 -9.32
C SER A 15 10.48 2.76 -8.54
N SER A 16 9.16 2.89 -8.32
CA SER A 16 8.36 1.86 -7.65
C SER A 16 8.26 0.58 -8.47
N HIS A 17 8.12 0.68 -9.79
CA HIS A 17 8.13 -0.46 -10.70
C HIS A 17 9.48 -1.19 -10.67
N GLN A 18 10.59 -0.44 -10.75
CA GLN A 18 11.94 -1.01 -10.66
C GLN A 18 12.18 -1.71 -9.31
N ALA A 19 11.70 -1.11 -8.21
CA ALA A 19 11.81 -1.71 -6.88
C ALA A 19 10.99 -3.00 -6.75
N LEU A 20 9.79 -3.06 -7.33
CA LEU A 20 8.96 -4.27 -7.37
C LEU A 20 9.65 -5.38 -8.18
N THR A 21 10.12 -5.07 -9.38
CA THR A 21 10.84 -6.03 -10.24
C THR A 21 12.06 -6.59 -9.54
N LEU A 22 12.90 -5.73 -8.96
CA LEU A 22 14.10 -6.15 -8.24
C LEU A 22 13.78 -6.97 -6.98
N ALA A 23 12.75 -6.59 -6.21
CA ALA A 23 12.34 -7.35 -5.03
C ALA A 23 11.81 -8.75 -5.40
N GLN A 24 11.18 -8.88 -6.57
CA GLN A 24 10.68 -10.14 -7.09
C GLN A 24 11.84 -11.04 -7.58
N GLU A 25 12.82 -10.47 -8.27
CA GLU A 25 14.04 -11.18 -8.69
C GLU A 25 14.87 -11.68 -7.50
N LEU A 26 14.97 -10.86 -6.44
CA LEU A 26 15.76 -11.20 -5.25
C LEU A 26 15.01 -12.09 -4.25
N SER A 27 13.73 -12.43 -4.51
CA SER A 27 12.92 -13.25 -3.60
C SER A 27 12.96 -12.74 -2.15
N HIS A 28 12.84 -11.42 -1.96
CA HIS A 28 12.81 -10.78 -0.65
C HIS A 28 11.38 -10.33 -0.33
N PRO A 29 10.56 -11.17 0.34
CA PRO A 29 9.13 -10.91 0.51
C PRO A 29 8.83 -9.60 1.24
N HIS A 30 9.68 -9.21 2.19
CA HIS A 30 9.53 -7.94 2.91
C HIS A 30 9.69 -6.73 1.97
N SER A 31 10.68 -6.74 1.09
CA SER A 31 10.91 -5.67 0.11
C SER A 31 9.76 -5.57 -0.89
N LEU A 32 9.21 -6.72 -1.30
CA LEU A 32 8.07 -6.77 -2.20
C LEU A 32 6.79 -6.23 -1.54
N ALA A 33 6.56 -6.57 -0.26
CA ALA A 33 5.46 -6.03 0.54
C ALA A 33 5.57 -4.50 0.69
N LEU A 34 6.75 -4.02 1.06
CA LEU A 34 7.04 -2.58 1.16
C LEU A 34 6.76 -1.86 -0.16
N ALA A 35 7.33 -2.36 -1.27
CA ALA A 35 7.18 -1.75 -2.58
C ALA A 35 5.71 -1.76 -3.06
N GLY A 36 4.94 -2.81 -2.75
CA GLY A 36 3.51 -2.87 -3.06
C GLY A 36 2.68 -1.81 -2.34
N VAL A 37 2.94 -1.61 -1.04
CA VAL A 37 2.27 -0.54 -0.25
C VAL A 37 2.65 0.84 -0.77
N TRP A 38 3.92 1.08 -1.10
CA TRP A 38 4.37 2.34 -1.69
C TRP A 38 3.72 2.62 -3.05
N ALA A 39 3.60 1.62 -3.92
CA ALA A 39 2.90 1.75 -5.19
C ALA A 39 1.42 2.15 -4.97
N ALA A 40 0.74 1.49 -4.03
CA ALA A 40 -0.64 1.83 -3.68
C ALA A 40 -0.78 3.28 -3.20
N TRP A 41 0.14 3.78 -2.37
CA TRP A 41 0.16 5.20 -1.96
C TRP A 41 0.35 6.16 -3.14
N LEU A 42 1.26 5.86 -4.06
CA LEU A 42 1.49 6.71 -5.23
C LEU A 42 0.21 6.83 -6.08
N HIS A 43 -0.48 5.71 -6.31
CA HIS A 43 -1.76 5.70 -7.02
C HIS A 43 -2.86 6.42 -6.24
N GLN A 44 -2.89 6.30 -4.90
CA GLN A 44 -3.80 7.09 -4.07
C GLN A 44 -3.60 8.61 -4.27
N PHE A 45 -2.36 9.09 -4.23
CA PHE A 45 -2.07 10.51 -4.43
C PHE A 45 -2.44 11.01 -5.83
N ARG A 46 -2.39 10.12 -6.83
CA ARG A 46 -2.82 10.39 -8.21
C ARG A 46 -4.33 10.27 -8.42
N ARG A 47 -5.10 9.86 -7.40
CA ARG A 47 -6.54 9.52 -7.50
C ARG A 47 -6.82 8.44 -8.55
N GLU A 48 -5.98 7.41 -8.55
CA GLU A 48 -6.13 6.23 -9.39
C GLU A 48 -6.63 5.09 -8.50
N GLU A 49 -7.92 5.14 -8.12
CA GLU A 49 -8.46 4.31 -7.04
C GLU A 49 -8.42 2.82 -7.34
N TRP A 50 -8.73 2.45 -8.59
CA TRP A 50 -8.66 1.05 -9.04
C TRP A 50 -7.25 0.48 -8.92
N THR A 51 -6.24 1.19 -9.42
CA THR A 51 -4.86 0.74 -9.38
C THR A 51 -4.29 0.77 -7.97
N SER A 52 -4.66 1.76 -7.16
CA SER A 52 -4.34 1.80 -5.73
C SER A 52 -4.87 0.57 -5.01
N LYS A 53 -6.10 0.16 -5.30
CA LYS A 53 -6.74 -1.00 -4.70
C LYS A 53 -6.05 -2.30 -5.10
N GLU A 54 -5.82 -2.51 -6.39
CA GLU A 54 -5.14 -3.69 -6.91
C GLU A 54 -3.76 -3.89 -6.26
N ARG A 55 -2.97 -2.81 -6.14
CA ARG A 55 -1.66 -2.85 -5.48
C ARG A 55 -1.78 -3.09 -3.98
N ALA A 56 -2.76 -2.48 -3.31
CA ALA A 56 -3.00 -2.68 -1.90
C ALA A 56 -3.42 -4.14 -1.58
N GLU A 57 -4.33 -4.72 -2.37
CA GLU A 57 -4.79 -6.10 -2.23
C GLU A 57 -3.67 -7.11 -2.46
N ALA A 58 -2.84 -6.90 -3.49
CA ALA A 58 -1.66 -7.73 -3.72
C ALA A 58 -0.68 -7.68 -2.54
N ALA A 59 -0.43 -6.49 -1.98
CA ALA A 59 0.41 -6.32 -0.80
C ALA A 59 -0.20 -6.97 0.44
N ILE A 60 -1.52 -6.85 0.66
CA ILE A 60 -2.25 -7.48 1.77
C ILE A 60 -2.08 -9.00 1.73
N ASN A 61 -2.25 -9.63 0.58
CA ASN A 61 -2.11 -11.08 0.44
C ASN A 61 -0.70 -11.53 0.83
N LEU A 62 0.32 -10.89 0.27
CA LEU A 62 1.71 -11.18 0.59
C LEU A 62 2.02 -10.97 2.09
N CYS A 63 1.56 -9.87 2.68
CA CYS A 63 1.79 -9.59 4.09
C CYS A 63 1.07 -10.57 5.02
N THR A 64 -0.09 -11.08 4.59
CA THR A 64 -0.85 -12.10 5.33
C THR A 64 -0.10 -13.43 5.33
N GLU A 65 0.41 -13.85 4.17
CA GLU A 65 1.18 -15.09 4.03
C GLU A 65 2.51 -15.05 4.78
N GLN A 66 3.19 -13.91 4.76
CA GLN A 66 4.56 -13.77 5.27
C GLN A 66 4.63 -13.21 6.69
N GLY A 67 3.51 -12.76 7.26
CA GLY A 67 3.44 -12.24 8.63
C GLY A 67 4.06 -10.84 8.78
N PHE A 68 3.69 -9.89 7.92
CA PHE A 68 4.15 -8.51 7.99
C PHE A 68 3.04 -7.54 8.47
N PRO A 69 2.78 -7.46 9.79
CA PRO A 69 1.59 -6.79 10.32
C PRO A 69 1.57 -5.27 10.05
N LEU A 70 2.75 -4.63 10.00
CA LEU A 70 2.86 -3.20 9.67
C LEU A 70 2.36 -2.90 8.24
N TRP A 71 2.89 -3.63 7.27
CA TRP A 71 2.56 -3.44 5.85
C TRP A 71 1.12 -3.92 5.55
N LEU A 72 0.66 -4.96 6.23
CA LEU A 72 -0.73 -5.42 6.17
C LEU A 72 -1.71 -4.32 6.60
N ALA A 73 -1.43 -3.64 7.72
CA ALA A 73 -2.25 -2.57 8.23
C ALA A 73 -2.32 -1.38 7.23
N MET A 74 -1.17 -0.99 6.66
CA MET A 74 -1.10 0.08 5.66
C MET A 74 -1.85 -0.27 4.37
N GLY A 75 -1.67 -1.48 3.85
CA GLY A 75 -2.43 -1.97 2.68
C GLY A 75 -3.94 -1.96 2.94
N THR A 76 -4.36 -2.37 4.14
CA THR A 76 -5.79 -2.38 4.54
C THR A 76 -6.39 -0.98 4.54
N ILE A 77 -5.65 0.03 5.01
CA ILE A 77 -6.10 1.44 4.97
C ILE A 77 -6.27 1.91 3.52
N LEU A 78 -5.33 1.60 2.63
CA LEU A 78 -5.35 2.02 1.24
C LEU A 78 -6.46 1.35 0.43
N SER A 79 -6.67 0.05 0.62
CA SER A 79 -7.83 -0.68 0.08
C SER A 79 -9.14 -0.05 0.56
N GLY A 80 -9.25 0.24 1.86
CA GLY A 80 -10.43 0.88 2.44
C GLY A 80 -10.71 2.26 1.85
N TRP A 81 -9.67 3.07 1.60
CA TRP A 81 -9.82 4.36 0.92
C TRP A 81 -10.35 4.18 -0.51
N ALA A 82 -9.78 3.27 -1.30
CA ALA A 82 -10.20 3.05 -2.68
C ALA A 82 -11.67 2.57 -2.78
N LEU A 83 -12.13 1.74 -1.82
CA LEU A 83 -13.54 1.32 -1.74
C LEU A 83 -14.51 2.49 -1.56
N THR A 84 -14.08 3.62 -0.98
CA THR A 84 -14.96 4.79 -0.84
C THR A 84 -15.31 5.41 -2.19
N ALA A 85 -14.40 5.34 -3.17
CA ALA A 85 -14.63 5.81 -4.53
C ALA A 85 -15.53 4.87 -5.35
N GLU A 86 -15.59 3.58 -5.00
CA GLU A 86 -16.52 2.61 -5.58
C GLU A 86 -17.96 2.74 -5.03
N GLY A 87 -18.27 3.78 -4.26
CA GLY A 87 -19.58 3.95 -3.60
C GLY A 87 -19.78 3.07 -2.36
N LYS A 88 -18.77 2.29 -1.96
CA LYS A 88 -18.80 1.41 -0.78
C LYS A 88 -18.26 2.09 0.47
N ALA A 89 -18.67 3.34 0.69
CA ALA A 89 -18.08 4.21 1.73
C ALA A 89 -18.13 3.60 3.15
N LYS A 90 -19.22 2.92 3.52
CA LYS A 90 -19.33 2.28 4.85
C LYS A 90 -18.29 1.18 5.06
N GLU A 91 -18.12 0.32 4.04
CA GLU A 91 -17.13 -0.76 4.06
C GLU A 91 -15.71 -0.19 4.06
N GLY A 92 -15.45 0.79 3.21
CA GLY A 92 -14.15 1.47 3.13
C GLY A 92 -13.73 2.12 4.44
N ILE A 93 -14.63 2.88 5.09
CA ILE A 93 -14.38 3.49 6.40
C ILE A 93 -14.13 2.41 7.48
N SER A 94 -14.87 1.31 7.45
CA SER A 94 -14.67 0.19 8.38
C SER A 94 -13.27 -0.41 8.21
N GLN A 95 -12.84 -0.68 6.96
CA GLN A 95 -11.49 -1.18 6.67
C GLN A 95 -10.40 -0.20 7.11
N MET A 96 -10.55 1.10 6.83
CA MET A 96 -9.59 2.12 7.26
C MET A 96 -9.45 2.17 8.79
N ARG A 97 -10.56 2.07 9.52
CA ARG A 97 -10.55 2.05 10.99
C ARG A 97 -9.86 0.81 11.54
N LYS A 98 -10.15 -0.36 10.95
CA LYS A 98 -9.46 -1.61 11.30
C LYS A 98 -7.96 -1.49 11.07
N GLY A 99 -7.54 -1.07 9.88
CA GLY A 99 -6.13 -0.92 9.55
C GLY A 99 -5.42 0.09 10.45
N LEU A 100 -6.07 1.20 10.84
CA LEU A 100 -5.51 2.14 11.80
C LEU A 100 -5.33 1.53 13.20
N SER A 101 -6.29 0.70 13.64
CA SER A 101 -6.19 -0.04 14.90
C SER A 101 -5.02 -1.03 14.87
N ASP A 102 -4.91 -1.80 13.78
CA ASP A 102 -3.85 -2.79 13.60
C ASP A 102 -2.47 -2.12 13.51
N LEU A 103 -2.38 -0.98 12.81
CA LEU A 103 -1.16 -0.17 12.73
C LEU A 103 -0.70 0.27 14.12
N ARG A 104 -1.62 0.78 14.95
CA ARG A 104 -1.30 1.17 16.33
C ARG A 104 -0.83 -0.01 17.17
N ALA A 105 -1.44 -1.18 16.99
CA ALA A 105 -1.04 -2.40 17.70
C ALA A 105 0.38 -2.88 17.37
N THR A 106 0.94 -2.48 16.21
CA THR A 106 2.33 -2.81 15.85
C THR A 106 3.38 -2.01 16.63
N GLY A 107 2.98 -1.01 17.42
CA GLY A 107 3.90 -0.10 18.10
C GLY A 107 4.53 0.96 17.20
N ALA A 108 4.22 0.96 15.89
CA ALA A 108 4.67 1.97 14.92
C ALA A 108 3.89 3.30 15.02
N GLY A 109 3.22 3.56 16.15
CA GLY A 109 2.54 4.82 16.39
C GLY A 109 3.55 5.97 16.47
N LEU A 110 3.23 7.09 15.79
CA LEU A 110 3.74 8.41 16.16
C LEU A 110 3.32 8.76 17.60
#